data_AF-A0A3Q4H212-F1
#
_entry.id   AF-A0A3Q4H212-F1
#
_cell.length_a   1.000
_cell.length_b   1.000
_cell.length_c   1.000
_cell.angle_alpha   90.00
_cell.angle_beta   90.00
_cell.angle_gamma   90.00
#
_symmetry.space_group_name_H-M   'P 1'
#
loop_
_entity.id
_entity.type
_entity.pdbx_description
1 polymer ?
#
loop_
_entity_poly.entity_id
_entity_poly.type
_entity_poly.pdbx_seq_one_letter_code
_entity_poly.pdbx_strand_id
1 'polypeptide(L)'
;MGKRDNRVAYINPIAAARARGPVQGSGPTIQDYLSRPRPTWEELKEQLEKKKKGSRALADFEDKMNERWRKELAKNREKMLGGSEKDKEEKKDKKEV
;
A
#
# COMPACT_ATOMS: atom_id res chain seq x y z
N MET A 1 40.17 19.25 30.80
CA MET A 1 38.85 19.09 31.44
C MET A 1 37.92 20.18 30.91
N GLY A 2 36.98 19.83 30.02
CA GLY A 2 36.09 20.80 29.39
C GLY A 2 35.04 21.35 30.35
N LYS A 3 34.67 22.63 30.19
CA LYS A 3 33.62 23.28 30.99
C LYS A 3 32.29 22.54 30.76
N ARG A 4 31.66 22.07 31.84
CA ARG A 4 30.32 21.49 31.78
C ARG A 4 29.32 22.60 31.46
N ASP A 5 28.43 22.34 30.51
CA ASP A 5 27.35 23.25 30.15
C ASP A 5 26.35 23.33 31.31
N ASN A 6 26.13 24.53 31.84
CA ASN A 6 25.24 24.79 32.99
C ASN A 6 23.84 25.22 32.56
N ARG A 7 23.52 25.17 31.26
CA ARG A 7 22.18 25.51 30.77
C ARG A 7 21.18 24.45 31.22
N VAL A 8 20.35 24.82 32.20
CA VAL A 8 19.19 24.01 32.60
C VAL A 8 18.16 24.12 31.47
N ALA A 9 17.94 23.03 30.74
CA ALA A 9 16.87 22.99 29.75
C ALA A 9 15.53 23.20 30.49
N TYR A 10 14.81 24.27 30.14
CA TYR A 10 13.46 24.47 30.66
C TYR A 10 12.56 23.38 30.10
N ILE A 11 12.12 22.47 30.96
CA ILE A 11 11.14 21.44 30.61
C ILE A 11 9.77 21.95 31.04
N ASN A 12 8.84 22.05 30.09
CA ASN A 12 7.46 22.43 30.38
C ASN A 12 6.82 21.35 31.28
N PRO A 13 6.42 21.67 32.53
CA PRO A 13 5.90 20.69 33.48
C PRO A 13 4.58 20.07 33.01
N ILE A 14 3.78 20.80 32.22
CA ILE A 14 2.52 20.28 31.64
C ILE A 14 2.82 19.20 30.59
N ALA A 15 3.83 19.42 29.74
CA ALA A 15 4.25 18.44 28.76
C ALA A 15 4.88 17.20 29.43
N ALA A 16 5.68 17.40 30.49
CA ALA A 16 6.26 16.31 31.28
C ALA A 16 5.20 15.47 31.98
N ALA A 17 4.15 16.11 32.53
CA ALA A 17 3.02 15.41 33.14
C ALA A 17 2.20 14.62 32.10
N ARG A 18 1.98 15.17 30.89
CA ARG A 18 1.29 14.46 29.80
C ARG A 18 2.07 13.25 29.29
N ALA A 19 3.39 13.35 29.18
CA ALA A 19 4.24 12.23 28.77
C ALA A 19 4.31 11.10 29.80
N ARG A 20 4.15 11.43 31.10
CA ARG A 20 4.09 10.46 32.20
C ARG A 20 2.68 9.92 32.47
N GLY A 21 1.67 10.53 31.88
CA GLY A 21 0.27 10.10 32.02
C GLY A 21 -0.03 8.87 31.17
N PRO A 22 -1.12 8.13 31.47
CA PRO A 22 -1.61 7.08 30.60
C PRO A 22 -1.81 7.65 29.19
N VAL A 23 -1.33 6.93 28.17
CA VAL A 23 -1.51 7.31 26.77
C VAL A 23 -3.01 7.50 26.55
N GLN A 24 -3.44 8.72 26.20
CA GLN A 24 -4.84 8.97 25.90
C GLN A 24 -5.27 7.98 24.83
N GLY A 25 -6.42 7.33 25.02
CA GLY A 25 -6.93 6.27 24.15
C GLY A 25 -7.07 6.75 22.71
N SER A 26 -5.97 6.71 21.98
CA SER A 26 -5.93 6.84 20.54
C SER A 26 -6.61 5.60 20.00
N GLY A 27 -7.49 5.77 19.03
CA GLY A 27 -8.00 4.66 18.24
C GLY A 27 -6.85 3.81 17.65
N PRO A 28 -7.20 2.74 16.92
CA PRO A 28 -6.23 1.80 16.39
C PRO A 28 -5.08 2.54 15.71
N THR A 29 -3.88 2.29 16.20
CA THR A 29 -2.64 2.79 15.63
C THR A 29 -2.41 2.18 14.26
N ILE A 30 -1.53 2.77 13.47
CA ILE A 30 -1.14 2.21 12.16
C ILE A 30 -0.64 0.77 12.32
N GLN A 31 0.09 0.49 13.41
CA GLN A 31 0.56 -0.87 13.72
C GLN A 31 -0.61 -1.85 13.89
N ASP A 32 -1.75 -1.42 14.43
CA ASP A 32 -2.94 -2.26 14.62
C ASP A 32 -3.63 -2.63 13.29
N TYR A 33 -3.40 -1.85 12.22
CA TYR A 33 -3.85 -2.23 10.88
C TYR A 33 -2.87 -3.19 10.21
N LEU A 34 -1.57 -3.00 10.43
CA LEU A 34 -0.52 -3.83 9.83
C LEU A 34 -0.40 -5.20 10.50
N SER A 35 -0.76 -5.32 11.78
CA SER A 35 -0.72 -6.55 12.56
C SER A 35 -1.97 -7.42 12.44
N ARG A 36 -2.94 -7.03 11.62
CA ARG A 36 -4.18 -7.80 11.44
C ARG A 36 -3.85 -9.22 10.97
N PRO A 37 -4.49 -10.24 11.56
CA PRO A 37 -4.29 -11.62 11.11
C PRO A 37 -4.69 -11.71 9.65
N ARG A 38 -3.75 -12.16 8.81
CA ARG A 38 -4.05 -12.43 7.41
C ARG A 38 -4.97 -13.64 7.36
N PRO A 39 -6.05 -13.60 6.56
CA PRO A 39 -6.94 -14.73 6.42
C PRO A 39 -6.16 -15.95 5.93
N THR A 40 -6.52 -17.10 6.47
CA THR A 40 -5.99 -18.38 6.02
C THR A 40 -6.50 -18.69 4.61
N TRP A 41 -5.85 -19.64 3.94
CA TRP A 41 -6.24 -20.03 2.57
C TRP A 41 -7.67 -20.61 2.51
N GLU A 42 -8.09 -21.29 3.57
CA GLU A 42 -9.44 -21.88 3.68
C GLU A 42 -10.50 -20.80 3.84
N GLU A 43 -10.29 -19.84 4.76
CA GLU A 43 -11.20 -18.69 4.94
C GLU A 43 -11.29 -17.83 3.67
N LEU A 44 -10.17 -17.67 2.95
CA LEU A 44 -10.15 -16.92 1.70
C LEU A 44 -10.96 -17.62 0.59
N LYS A 45 -10.87 -18.95 0.50
CA LYS A 45 -11.72 -19.75 -0.40
C LYS A 45 -13.18 -19.62 -0.04
N GLU A 46 -13.54 -19.70 1.23
CA GLU A 46 -14.92 -19.55 1.69
C GLU A 46 -15.47 -18.16 1.33
N GLN A 47 -14.67 -17.11 1.53
CA GLN A 47 -15.04 -15.74 1.13
C GLN A 47 -15.25 -15.62 -0.38
N LEU A 48 -14.42 -16.27 -1.21
CA LEU A 48 -14.59 -16.28 -2.66
C LEU A 48 -15.86 -17.01 -3.07
N GLU A 49 -16.14 -18.17 -2.48
CA GLU A 49 -17.37 -18.92 -2.75
C GLU A 49 -18.62 -18.15 -2.30
N LYS A 50 -18.56 -17.43 -1.17
CA LYS A 50 -19.64 -16.56 -0.72
C LYS A 50 -19.88 -15.38 -1.66
N LYS A 51 -18.81 -14.78 -2.20
CA LYS A 51 -18.91 -13.71 -3.21
C LYS A 51 -19.50 -14.23 -4.53
N LYS A 52 -19.08 -15.41 -4.99
CA LYS A 52 -19.64 -16.05 -6.18
C LYS A 52 -21.12 -16.40 -6.04
N LYS A 53 -21.58 -16.70 -4.82
CA LYS A 53 -23.00 -16.89 -4.48
C LYS A 53 -23.80 -15.57 -4.40
N GLY A 54 -23.17 -14.43 -4.68
CA GLY A 54 -23.84 -13.12 -4.76
C GLY A 54 -24.80 -12.99 -5.95
N SER A 55 -25.49 -11.85 -6.02
CA SER A 55 -26.48 -11.57 -7.07
C SER A 55 -25.84 -11.53 -8.46
N ARG A 56 -26.39 -12.32 -9.40
CA ARG A 56 -25.97 -12.35 -10.81
C ARG A 56 -25.98 -10.96 -11.47
N ALA A 57 -26.94 -10.11 -11.10
CA ALA A 57 -27.03 -8.74 -11.59
C ALA A 57 -25.85 -7.85 -11.12
N LEU A 58 -25.27 -8.14 -9.94
CA LEU A 58 -24.11 -7.42 -9.44
C LEU A 58 -22.84 -7.87 -10.18
N ALA A 59 -22.71 -9.17 -10.46
CA ALA A 59 -21.61 -9.70 -11.27
C ALA A 59 -21.61 -9.09 -12.68
N ASP A 60 -22.77 -9.04 -13.34
CA ASP A 60 -22.90 -8.45 -14.68
C ASP A 60 -22.57 -6.94 -14.69
N PHE A 61 -22.90 -6.21 -13.61
CA PHE A 61 -22.52 -4.80 -13.45
C PHE A 61 -21.02 -4.61 -13.21
N GLU A 62 -20.43 -5.43 -12.34
CA GLU A 62 -18.98 -5.43 -12.07
C GLU A 62 -18.18 -5.75 -13.34
N ASP A 63 -18.63 -6.72 -14.14
CA ASP A 63 -17.99 -7.08 -15.42
C ASP A 63 -18.04 -5.92 -16.43
N LYS A 64 -19.20 -5.26 -16.56
CA LYS A 64 -19.35 -4.08 -17.43
C LYS A 64 -18.41 -2.93 -17.03
N MET A 65 -18.17 -2.75 -15.73
CA MET A 65 -17.22 -1.75 -15.23
C MET A 65 -15.77 -2.19 -15.47
N ASN A 66 -15.48 -3.48 -15.28
CA ASN A 66 -14.15 -4.06 -15.47
C ASN A 66 -13.68 -4.03 -16.93
N GLU A 67 -14.57 -3.98 -17.92
CA GLU A 67 -14.19 -3.87 -19.33
C GLU A 67 -13.31 -2.65 -19.62
N ARG A 68 -13.62 -1.50 -18.99
CA ARG A 68 -12.85 -0.26 -19.19
C ARG A 68 -11.44 -0.40 -18.62
N TRP A 69 -11.32 -0.95 -17.42
CA TRP A 69 -10.02 -1.19 -16.80
C TRP A 69 -9.21 -2.26 -17.50
N ARG A 70 -9.82 -3.34 -18.01
CA ARG A 70 -9.11 -4.34 -18.81
C ARG A 70 -8.52 -3.73 -20.08
N LYS A 71 -9.26 -2.85 -20.76
CA LYS A 71 -8.77 -2.11 -21.93
C LYS A 71 -7.62 -1.16 -21.57
N GLU A 72 -7.73 -0.47 -20.43
CA GLU A 72 -6.67 0.43 -19.96
C GLU A 72 -5.40 -0.31 -19.54
N LEU A 73 -5.54 -1.42 -18.82
CA LEU A 73 -4.43 -2.30 -18.45
C LEU A 73 -3.75 -2.90 -19.67
N ALA A 74 -4.51 -3.30 -20.69
CA ALA A 74 -3.97 -3.80 -21.94
C ALA A 74 -3.12 -2.72 -22.65
N LYS A 75 -3.65 -1.49 -22.77
CA LYS A 75 -2.91 -0.35 -23.36
C LYS A 75 -1.65 -0.01 -22.58
N ASN A 76 -1.71 -0.02 -21.24
CA ASN A 76 -0.54 0.26 -20.40
C ASN A 76 0.52 -0.85 -20.55
N ARG A 77 0.09 -2.11 -20.56
CA ARG A 77 0.96 -3.26 -20.79
C ARG A 77 1.64 -3.19 -22.15
N GLU A 78 0.90 -2.85 -23.20
CA GLU A 78 1.43 -2.65 -24.55
C GLU A 78 2.44 -1.49 -24.59
N LYS A 79 2.14 -0.35 -23.96
CA LYS A 79 3.08 0.78 -23.87
C LYS A 79 4.39 0.39 -23.17
N MET A 80 4.30 -0.35 -22.07
CA MET A 80 5.48 -0.80 -21.32
C MET A 80 6.31 -1.83 -22.11
N LEU A 81 5.66 -2.75 -22.82
CA LEU A 81 6.34 -3.78 -23.61
C LEU A 81 6.92 -3.20 -24.92
N GLY A 82 6.16 -2.37 -25.63
CA GLY A 82 6.61 -1.72 -26.88
C GLY A 82 7.73 -0.70 -26.67
N GLY A 83 7.76 -0.01 -25.52
CA GLY A 83 8.91 0.79 -25.12
C GLY A 83 10.16 -0.07 -24.88
N SER A 84 9.98 -1.24 -24.26
CA SER A 84 11.09 -2.17 -23.99
C SER A 84 11.68 -2.84 -25.24
N GLU A 85 10.90 -2.99 -26.32
CA GLU A 85 11.40 -3.50 -27.60
C GLU A 85 12.22 -2.45 -28.35
N LYS A 86 11.73 -1.20 -28.44
CA LYS A 86 12.49 -0.10 -29.06
C LYS A 86 13.82 0.17 -28.34
N ASP A 87 13.81 0.16 -27.00
CA ASP A 87 15.04 0.33 -26.21
C ASP A 87 16.04 -0.83 -26.38
N LYS A 88 15.55 -2.05 -26.70
CA LYS A 88 16.40 -3.21 -26.99
C LYS A 88 16.97 -3.17 -28.41
N GLU A 89 16.18 -2.70 -29.37
CA GLU A 89 16.58 -2.55 -30.77
C GLU A 89 17.64 -1.45 -30.91
N GLU A 90 17.42 -0.26 -30.33
CA GLU A 90 18.43 0.81 -30.31
C GLU A 90 19.74 0.40 -29.60
N LYS A 91 19.66 -0.44 -28.56
CA LYS A 91 20.85 -0.97 -27.88
C LYS A 91 21.59 -2.03 -28.69
N LYS A 92 20.90 -2.76 -29.58
CA LYS A 92 21.53 -3.71 -30.51
C LYS A 92 22.25 -2.95 -31.62
N ASP A 93 21.58 -1.97 -32.22
CA ASP A 93 22.15 -1.17 -33.32
C ASP A 93 23.40 -0.40 -32.88
N LYS A 94 23.43 0.13 -31.65
CA LYS A 94 24.62 0.78 -31.07
C LYS A 94 25.78 -0.18 -30.74
N LYS A 95 25.56 -1.49 -30.76
CA LYS A 95 26.58 -2.50 -30.45
C LYS A 95 27.15 -3.16 -31.72
N GLU A 96 26.49 -2.98 -32.86
CA GLU A 96 26.93 -3.47 -34.17
C GLU A 96 27.67 -2.40 -35.00
N VAL A 97 27.84 -1.18 -34.46
CA VAL A 97 28.72 -0.11 -34.96
C VAL A 97 29.95 0.02 -34.06
#